data_AF-A0AAP5KRQ0-F1
#
_entry.id   AF-A0AAP5KRQ0-F1
#
_cell.length_a   1.000
_cell.length_b   1.000
_cell.length_c   1.000
_cell.angle_alpha   90.00
_cell.angle_beta   90.00
_cell.angle_gamma   90.00
#
_symmetry.space_group_name_H-M   'P 1'
#
loop_
_entity.id
_entity.type
_entity.pdbx_description
1 polymer ?
#
loop_
_entity_poly.entity_id
_entity_poly.type
_entity_poly.pdbx_seq_one_letter_code
_entity_poly.pdbx_strand_id
1 'polypeptide(L)'
;MKVLFIFEDQNFSSFFVYDLIGGSNGLLRISPEITFQKWTLGELYRQVPIETFLSYFSAAFSIEVKKYFVLKKEDFLQGVKTAGLEADGKMPIVSNKAFFALKTNQQFKKGEQRLTLAEIDAYISYQIDQDGRIDVFERQEDIIRLMKRKTVRPRLSVITNNYGTVKEYTDSNLNLKDLLKLGSGYLAKGNARMNKVDVPTAGSFTLSGDFPYQLETIDWKKNTLKLRSKLV
;
A
#
# COMPACT_ATOMS: atom_id res chain seq x y z
N MET A 1 -6.70 -3.47 -17.01
CA MET A 1 -6.97 -4.42 -15.91
C MET A 1 -6.77 -3.66 -14.62
N LYS A 2 -7.65 -3.84 -13.64
CA LYS A 2 -7.43 -3.32 -12.29
C LYS A 2 -6.91 -4.45 -11.38
N VAL A 3 -5.91 -4.15 -10.57
CA VAL A 3 -5.33 -5.09 -9.60
C VAL A 3 -5.34 -4.44 -8.23
N LEU A 4 -5.85 -5.16 -7.22
CA LEU A 4 -5.76 -4.75 -5.82
C LEU A 4 -4.48 -5.30 -5.22
N PHE A 5 -3.53 -4.40 -4.94
CA PHE A 5 -2.38 -4.72 -4.13
C PHE A 5 -2.71 -4.43 -2.66
N ILE A 6 -2.44 -5.40 -1.79
CA ILE A 6 -2.70 -5.31 -0.36
C ILE A 6 -1.34 -5.38 0.34
N PHE A 7 -0.97 -4.29 1.01
CA PHE A 7 0.13 -4.33 1.96
C PHE A 7 -0.44 -4.80 3.30
N GLU A 8 -0.28 -6.09 3.59
CA GLU A 8 -0.97 -6.74 4.69
C GLU A 8 -0.25 -6.45 6.01
N ASP A 9 -1.03 -5.89 6.94
CA ASP A 9 -0.62 -5.50 8.28
C ASP A 9 -1.83 -5.63 9.24
N GLN A 10 -2.41 -6.82 9.29
CA GLN A 10 -3.60 -7.13 10.10
C GLN A 10 -4.77 -6.17 9.76
N ASN A 11 -5.41 -5.57 10.78
CA ASN A 11 -6.50 -4.60 10.61
C ASN A 11 -6.04 -3.27 9.99
N PHE A 12 -4.73 -3.02 9.91
CA PHE A 12 -4.15 -1.81 9.35
C PHE A 12 -3.57 -2.02 7.94
N SER A 13 -4.00 -3.10 7.28
CA SER A 13 -3.62 -3.40 5.90
C SER A 13 -3.95 -2.24 4.95
N SER A 14 -2.99 -1.81 4.14
CA SER A 14 -3.18 -0.71 3.20
C SER A 14 -3.54 -1.22 1.81
N PHE A 15 -4.52 -0.59 1.16
CA PHE A 15 -5.12 -1.07 -0.08
C PHE A 15 -4.78 -0.17 -1.27
N PHE A 16 -4.26 -0.76 -2.34
CA PHE A 16 -3.77 -0.03 -3.50
C PHE A 16 -4.41 -0.58 -4.78
N VAL A 17 -5.25 0.22 -5.45
CA VAL A 17 -5.84 -0.19 -6.73
C VAL A 17 -5.02 0.40 -7.86
N TYR A 18 -4.39 -0.48 -8.62
CA TYR A 18 -3.67 -0.12 -9.84
C TYR A 18 -4.59 -0.25 -11.05
N ASP A 19 -4.82 0.84 -11.78
CA ASP A 19 -5.48 0.78 -13.08
C ASP A 19 -4.46 0.74 -14.22
N LEU A 20 -4.46 -0.37 -14.95
CA LEU A 20 -3.58 -0.62 -16.09
C LEU A 20 -4.30 -0.42 -17.44
N ILE A 21 -5.52 0.15 -17.48
CA ILE A 21 -6.26 0.43 -18.72
C ILE A 21 -5.81 1.77 -19.32
N GLY A 22 -5.48 1.78 -20.62
CA GLY A 22 -5.57 3.01 -21.44
C GLY A 22 -4.46 4.06 -21.28
N GLY A 23 -3.29 3.72 -20.74
CA GLY A 23 -2.16 4.67 -20.63
C GLY A 23 -2.31 5.75 -19.54
N SER A 24 -3.49 5.88 -18.93
CA SER A 24 -3.70 6.60 -17.68
C SER A 24 -3.30 5.69 -16.51
N ASN A 25 -2.02 5.72 -16.14
CA ASN A 25 -1.52 5.03 -14.96
C ASN A 25 -2.15 5.67 -13.70
N GLY A 26 -3.19 5.06 -13.15
CA GLY A 26 -3.85 5.52 -11.92
C GLY A 26 -3.52 4.61 -10.74
N LEU A 27 -3.24 5.21 -9.59
CA LEU A 27 -3.11 4.52 -8.32
C LEU A 27 -4.06 5.13 -7.31
N LEU A 28 -5.01 4.32 -6.83
CA LEU A 28 -5.80 4.67 -5.66
C LEU A 28 -5.14 4.08 -4.43
N ARG A 29 -4.94 4.88 -3.40
CA ARG A 29 -4.45 4.47 -2.08
C ARG A 29 -5.61 4.61 -1.10
N ILE A 30 -6.03 3.51 -0.48
CA ILE A 30 -7.30 3.43 0.22
C ILE A 30 -7.01 3.05 1.67
N SER A 31 -7.50 3.88 2.60
CA SER A 31 -7.29 3.71 4.03
C SER A 31 -8.02 2.47 4.59
N PRO A 32 -7.36 1.69 5.47
CA PRO A 32 -8.01 0.61 6.21
C PRO A 32 -9.15 1.08 7.09
N GLU A 33 -9.13 2.33 7.56
CA GLU A 33 -10.11 2.86 8.51
C GLU A 33 -11.44 3.26 7.87
N ILE A 34 -11.56 3.22 6.54
CA ILE A 34 -12.84 3.47 5.86
C ILE A 34 -13.87 2.45 6.34
N THR A 35 -14.94 2.92 6.98
CA THR A 35 -15.98 2.07 7.53
C THR A 35 -17.01 1.65 6.48
N PHE A 36 -17.32 0.35 6.46
CA PHE A 36 -18.45 -0.27 5.78
C PHE A 36 -19.38 -0.91 6.81
N GLN A 37 -20.59 -0.37 6.91
CA GLN A 37 -21.56 -0.79 7.93
C GLN A 37 -20.95 -0.69 9.34
N LYS A 38 -20.60 -1.83 9.93
CA LYS A 38 -20.07 -1.95 11.29
C LYS A 38 -18.57 -2.24 11.36
N TRP A 39 -17.90 -2.45 10.22
CA TRP A 39 -16.50 -2.84 10.16
C TRP A 39 -15.70 -1.83 9.35
N THR A 40 -14.48 -1.55 9.77
CA THR A 40 -13.49 -0.91 8.92
C THR A 40 -13.10 -1.83 7.76
N LEU A 41 -12.57 -1.28 6.68
CA LEU A 41 -12.14 -2.04 5.52
C LEU A 41 -11.03 -3.05 5.90
N GLY A 42 -10.13 -2.65 6.79
CA GLY A 42 -9.09 -3.53 7.32
C GLY A 42 -9.65 -4.69 8.15
N GLU A 43 -10.64 -4.46 9.01
CA GLU A 43 -11.32 -5.52 9.75
C GLU A 43 -12.08 -6.47 8.82
N LEU A 44 -12.80 -5.92 7.83
CA LEU A 44 -13.54 -6.71 6.86
C LEU A 44 -12.60 -7.66 6.10
N TYR A 45 -11.44 -7.16 5.66
CA TYR A 45 -10.40 -7.95 4.99
C TYR A 45 -9.95 -9.17 5.82
N ARG A 46 -9.90 -9.03 7.15
CA ARG A 46 -9.46 -10.11 8.06
C ARG A 46 -10.54 -11.14 8.35
N GLN A 47 -11.81 -10.79 8.16
CA GLN A 47 -12.94 -11.64 8.57
C GLN A 47 -13.46 -12.55 7.48
N VAL A 48 -13.27 -12.19 6.22
CA VAL A 48 -13.84 -12.92 5.09
C VAL A 48 -12.74 -13.44 4.17
N PRO A 49 -12.98 -14.53 3.43
CA PRO A 49 -12.06 -14.95 2.38
C PRO A 49 -11.81 -13.82 1.38
N ILE A 50 -10.58 -13.75 0.83
CA ILE A 50 -10.17 -12.68 -0.09
C ILE A 50 -11.13 -12.50 -1.29
N GLU A 51 -11.74 -13.58 -1.76
CA GLU A 51 -12.69 -13.55 -2.89
C GLU A 51 -14.00 -12.84 -2.53
N THR A 52 -14.46 -13.07 -1.29
CA THR A 52 -15.60 -12.37 -0.70
C THR A 52 -15.25 -10.92 -0.44
N PHE A 53 -14.05 -10.64 0.08
CA PHE A 53 -13.56 -9.28 0.30
C PHE A 53 -13.51 -8.49 -1.00
N LEU A 54 -12.96 -9.05 -2.08
CA LEU A 54 -12.91 -8.41 -3.40
C LEU A 54 -14.29 -8.09 -3.97
N SER A 55 -15.26 -8.97 -3.73
CA SER A 55 -16.65 -8.76 -4.13
C SER A 55 -17.27 -7.58 -3.38
N TYR A 56 -17.09 -7.53 -2.05
CA TYR A 56 -17.54 -6.41 -1.23
C TYR A 56 -16.84 -5.11 -1.63
N PHE A 57 -15.51 -5.11 -1.69
CA PHE A 57 -14.68 -3.97 -2.11
C PHE A 57 -15.09 -3.44 -3.49
N SER A 58 -15.33 -4.33 -4.46
CA SER A 58 -15.70 -3.93 -5.81
C SER A 58 -17.08 -3.26 -5.84
N ALA A 59 -18.04 -3.81 -5.10
CA ALA A 59 -19.39 -3.27 -5.02
C ALA A 59 -19.43 -1.94 -4.24
N ALA A 60 -18.72 -1.89 -3.12
CA ALA A 60 -18.47 -0.75 -2.25
C ALA A 60 -18.03 0.50 -3.03
N PHE A 61 -16.95 0.36 -3.80
CA PHE A 61 -16.31 1.47 -4.50
C PHE A 61 -16.72 1.57 -5.97
N SER A 62 -17.55 0.65 -6.47
CA SER A 62 -17.90 0.53 -7.90
C SER A 62 -16.69 0.39 -8.81
N ILE A 63 -15.67 -0.32 -8.31
CA ILE A 63 -14.45 -0.60 -9.03
C ILE A 63 -14.41 -2.10 -9.28
N GLU A 64 -14.49 -2.54 -10.52
CA GLU A 64 -14.36 -3.97 -10.82
C GLU A 64 -12.90 -4.42 -10.59
N VAL A 65 -12.64 -5.11 -9.47
CA VAL A 65 -11.33 -5.71 -9.17
C VAL A 65 -11.46 -7.21 -8.96
N LYS A 66 -10.89 -7.97 -9.89
CA LYS A 66 -10.87 -9.45 -9.88
C LYS A 66 -9.49 -10.03 -9.57
N LYS A 67 -8.47 -9.18 -9.61
CA LYS A 67 -7.07 -9.58 -9.50
C LYS A 67 -6.47 -8.95 -8.26
N TYR A 68 -5.70 -9.73 -7.51
CA TYR A 68 -5.07 -9.24 -6.29
C TYR A 68 -3.64 -9.72 -6.13
N PHE A 69 -2.91 -9.00 -5.28
CA PHE A 69 -1.58 -9.35 -4.82
C PHE A 69 -1.45 -8.94 -3.37
N VAL A 70 -1.17 -9.89 -2.49
CA VAL A 70 -0.90 -9.61 -1.07
C VAL A 70 0.59 -9.65 -0.81
N LEU A 71 1.11 -8.58 -0.22
CA LEU A 71 2.45 -8.52 0.36
C LEU A 71 2.33 -8.39 1.87
N LYS A 72 2.64 -9.47 2.60
CA LYS A 72 2.66 -9.42 4.06
C LYS A 72 3.82 -8.55 4.52
N LYS A 73 3.57 -7.69 5.51
CA LYS A 73 4.60 -6.82 6.07
C LYS A 73 5.77 -7.63 6.64
N GLU A 74 5.50 -8.77 7.27
CA GLU A 74 6.53 -9.66 7.82
C GLU A 74 7.47 -10.18 6.73
N ASP A 75 6.92 -10.71 5.63
CA ASP A 75 7.70 -11.19 4.47
C ASP A 75 8.48 -10.05 3.83
N PHE A 76 7.87 -8.87 3.72
CA PHE A 76 8.54 -7.68 3.21
C PHE A 76 9.72 -7.26 4.08
N LEU A 77 9.56 -7.21 5.41
CA LEU A 77 10.62 -6.88 6.36
C LEU A 77 11.72 -7.95 6.35
N GLN A 78 11.39 -9.23 6.16
CA GLN A 78 12.39 -10.27 5.96
C GLN A 78 13.19 -10.04 4.66
N GLY A 79 12.53 -9.60 3.59
CA GLY A 79 13.20 -9.15 2.36
C GLY A 79 14.13 -7.96 2.60
N VAL A 80 13.70 -6.96 3.38
CA VAL A 80 14.54 -5.81 3.79
C VAL A 80 15.76 -6.28 4.58
N LYS A 81 15.57 -7.17 5.56
CA LYS A 81 16.66 -7.74 6.36
C LYS A 81 17.70 -8.46 5.50
N THR A 82 17.24 -9.19 4.49
CA THR A 82 18.10 -10.05 3.67
C THR A 82 18.83 -9.28 2.56
N ALA A 83 18.18 -8.27 1.97
CA ALA A 83 18.70 -7.61 0.76
C ALA A 83 18.63 -6.07 0.77
N GLY A 84 17.94 -5.46 1.74
CA GLY A 84 17.72 -4.02 1.82
C GLY A 84 18.77 -3.26 2.63
N LEU A 85 19.22 -3.86 3.75
CA LEU A 85 20.19 -3.28 4.66
C LEU A 85 21.60 -3.28 4.08
N GLU A 86 22.40 -2.28 4.45
CA GLU A 86 23.82 -2.20 4.15
C GLU A 86 24.65 -2.85 5.26
N ALA A 87 25.99 -2.83 5.12
CA ALA A 87 26.90 -3.50 6.06
C ALA A 87 26.79 -3.00 7.52
N ASP A 88 26.30 -1.78 7.73
CA ASP A 88 26.02 -1.19 9.04
C ASP A 88 24.64 -1.60 9.62
N GLY A 89 23.92 -2.50 8.94
CA GLY A 89 22.58 -2.93 9.34
C GLY A 89 21.49 -1.89 9.12
N LYS A 90 21.75 -0.86 8.29
CA LYS A 90 20.80 0.23 8.01
C LYS A 90 20.51 0.37 6.52
N MET A 91 19.34 0.93 6.21
CA MET A 91 18.91 1.29 4.86
C MET A 91 18.85 2.81 4.72
N PRO A 92 19.51 3.39 3.70
CA PRO A 92 19.34 4.81 3.40
C PRO A 92 17.95 5.05 2.80
N ILE A 93 17.26 6.05 3.34
CA ILE A 93 15.98 6.54 2.85
C ILE A 93 16.02 8.07 2.76
N VAL A 94 15.07 8.65 2.04
CA VAL A 94 14.83 10.10 2.04
C VAL A 94 13.41 10.31 2.51
N SER A 95 13.23 10.87 3.70
CA SER A 95 11.91 11.21 4.20
C SER A 95 11.48 12.57 3.66
N ASN A 96 10.30 12.67 3.07
CA ASN A 96 9.79 13.92 2.51
C ASN A 96 9.36 14.92 3.59
N LYS A 97 9.09 14.43 4.81
CA LYS A 97 8.54 15.20 5.93
C LYS A 97 9.01 14.64 7.27
N ALA A 98 9.07 15.49 8.29
CA ALA A 98 9.27 15.04 9.66
C ALA A 98 7.92 14.56 10.24
N PHE A 99 7.93 13.43 10.95
CA PHE A 99 6.73 12.91 11.61
C PHE A 99 7.13 12.06 12.82
N PHE A 100 6.19 11.85 13.72
CA PHE A 100 6.36 11.00 14.89
C PHE A 100 5.74 9.63 14.64
N ALA A 101 6.54 8.56 14.73
CA ALA A 101 6.04 7.20 14.61
C ALA A 101 5.64 6.63 15.97
N LEU A 102 4.39 6.22 16.09
CA LEU A 102 3.82 5.69 17.34
C LEU A 102 4.44 4.34 17.72
N LYS A 103 4.69 3.49 16.73
CA LYS A 103 5.14 2.10 16.93
C LYS A 103 6.44 1.99 17.73
N THR A 104 7.38 2.91 17.50
CA THR A 104 8.68 2.94 18.20
C THR A 104 8.88 4.20 19.03
N ASN A 105 7.85 5.03 19.17
CA ASN A 105 7.90 6.30 19.89
C ASN A 105 9.07 7.20 19.41
N GLN A 106 9.24 7.30 18.09
CA GLN A 106 10.41 7.90 17.46
C GLN A 106 10.06 9.05 16.53
N GLN A 107 10.87 10.11 16.59
CA GLN A 107 10.80 11.23 15.65
C GLN A 107 11.64 10.94 14.39
N PHE A 108 10.99 10.91 13.23
CA PHE A 108 11.62 10.94 11.92
C PHE A 108 11.84 12.38 11.48
N LYS A 109 12.97 12.63 10.80
CA LYS A 109 13.38 13.95 10.32
C LYS A 109 13.18 14.01 8.81
N LYS A 110 12.83 15.19 8.28
CA LYS A 110 12.84 15.41 6.84
C LYS A 110 14.27 15.31 6.31
N GLY A 111 14.43 14.73 5.12
CA GLY A 111 15.71 14.57 4.43
C GLY A 111 16.26 13.15 4.51
N GLU A 112 17.55 13.02 4.23
CA GLU A 112 18.23 11.72 4.22
C GLU A 112 18.36 11.16 5.63
N GLN A 113 17.99 9.89 5.80
CA GLN A 113 18.13 9.16 7.05
C GLN A 113 18.60 7.72 6.76
N ARG A 114 19.27 7.10 7.74
CA ARG A 114 19.65 5.69 7.68
C ARG A 114 18.88 4.95 8.76
N LEU A 115 18.02 4.02 8.37
CA LEU A 115 17.10 3.33 9.26
C LEU A 115 17.48 1.86 9.44
N THR A 116 17.47 1.40 10.68
CA THR A 116 17.50 -0.01 11.06
C THR A 116 16.20 -0.71 10.65
N LEU A 117 16.18 -2.04 10.70
CA LEU A 117 14.97 -2.82 10.37
C LEU A 117 13.74 -2.42 11.22
N ALA A 118 13.93 -2.20 12.52
CA ALA A 118 12.85 -1.79 13.42
C ALA A 118 12.32 -0.39 13.09
N GLU A 119 13.22 0.53 12.70
CA GLU A 119 12.84 1.87 12.24
C GLU A 119 12.09 1.83 10.91
N ILE A 120 12.45 0.91 10.00
CA ILE A 120 11.73 0.71 8.73
C ILE A 120 10.32 0.18 8.98
N ASP A 121 10.17 -0.80 9.88
CA ASP A 121 8.84 -1.31 10.29
C ASP A 121 7.97 -0.19 10.85
N ALA A 122 8.51 0.67 11.74
CA ALA A 122 7.80 1.83 12.24
C ALA A 122 7.46 2.85 11.14
N TYR A 123 8.39 3.09 10.21
CA TYR A 123 8.23 4.06 9.12
C TYR A 123 7.10 3.70 8.15
N ILE A 124 6.89 2.40 7.89
CA ILE A 124 5.86 1.91 6.95
C ILE A 124 4.56 1.46 7.64
N SER A 125 4.52 1.45 8.97
CA SER A 125 3.33 1.09 9.72
C SER A 125 2.28 2.20 9.61
N TYR A 126 1.04 1.79 9.38
CA TYR A 126 -0.08 2.70 9.18
C TYR A 126 -0.33 3.57 10.42
N GLN A 127 -0.47 4.88 10.18
CA GLN A 127 -0.92 5.87 11.14
C GLN A 127 -1.36 7.13 10.39
N ILE A 128 -2.24 7.91 11.01
CA ILE A 128 -2.52 9.29 10.61
C ILE A 128 -1.51 10.17 11.35
N ASP A 129 -0.74 10.97 10.62
CA ASP A 129 0.33 11.79 11.19
C ASP A 129 -0.23 12.97 12.01
N GLN A 130 0.61 13.60 12.81
CA GLN A 130 0.23 14.69 13.74
C GLN A 130 -0.43 15.90 13.05
N ASP A 131 -0.18 16.11 11.76
CA ASP A 131 -0.82 17.15 10.94
C ASP A 131 -2.13 16.69 10.26
N GLY A 132 -2.64 15.51 10.64
CA GLY A 132 -3.88 14.93 10.15
C GLY A 132 -3.80 14.31 8.75
N ARG A 133 -2.59 14.10 8.21
CA ARG A 133 -2.39 13.52 6.87
C ARG A 133 -2.09 12.03 6.94
N ILE A 134 -2.50 11.32 5.88
CA ILE A 134 -2.29 9.88 5.72
C ILE A 134 -1.08 9.64 4.80
N ASP A 135 0.10 10.16 5.20
CA ASP A 135 1.32 10.13 4.37
C ASP A 135 1.96 8.72 4.33
N VAL A 136 1.46 7.76 5.10
CA VAL A 136 2.01 6.39 5.17
C VAL A 136 1.99 5.67 3.83
N PHE A 137 1.02 5.94 2.96
CA PHE A 137 0.99 5.33 1.63
C PHE A 137 2.23 5.69 0.82
N GLU A 138 2.70 6.93 0.94
CA GLU A 138 3.91 7.38 0.26
C GLU A 138 5.14 6.70 0.84
N ARG A 139 5.20 6.56 2.17
CA ARG A 139 6.27 5.86 2.88
C ARG A 139 6.35 4.39 2.46
N GLN A 140 5.23 3.68 2.45
CA GLN A 140 5.15 2.28 2.00
C GLN A 140 5.61 2.14 0.55
N GLU A 141 5.08 2.96 -0.37
CA GLU A 141 5.49 2.94 -1.78
C GLU A 141 6.98 3.23 -1.96
N ASP A 142 7.54 4.17 -1.19
CA ASP A 142 8.95 4.53 -1.28
C ASP A 142 9.86 3.39 -0.86
N ILE A 143 9.59 2.72 0.26
CA ILE A 143 10.40 1.56 0.68
C ILE A 143 10.23 0.40 -0.32
N ILE A 144 9.02 0.12 -0.81
CA ILE A 144 8.78 -0.90 -1.84
C ILE A 144 9.59 -0.58 -3.11
N ARG A 145 9.59 0.68 -3.55
CA ARG A 145 10.35 1.14 -4.71
C ARG A 145 11.87 1.01 -4.50
N LEU A 146 12.36 1.34 -3.31
CA LEU A 146 13.79 1.19 -2.98
C LEU A 146 14.19 -0.29 -2.97
N MET A 147 13.39 -1.14 -2.34
CA MET A 147 13.61 -2.58 -2.34
C MET A 147 13.62 -3.15 -3.75
N LYS A 148 12.67 -2.77 -4.60
CA LYS A 148 12.66 -3.13 -6.02
C LYS A 148 13.98 -2.76 -6.72
N ARG A 149 14.53 -1.57 -6.49
CA ARG A 149 15.80 -1.15 -7.10
C ARG A 149 16.99 -2.00 -6.63
N LYS A 150 17.00 -2.40 -5.35
CA LYS A 150 18.05 -3.24 -4.78
C LYS A 150 17.95 -4.71 -5.20
N THR A 151 16.74 -5.25 -5.35
CA THR A 151 16.50 -6.68 -5.61
C THR A 151 16.30 -7.02 -7.09
N VAL A 152 15.82 -6.08 -7.91
CA VAL A 152 15.50 -6.33 -9.33
C VAL A 152 16.54 -5.66 -10.24
N ARG A 153 17.45 -6.46 -10.81
CA ARG A 153 18.11 -6.13 -12.08
C ARG A 153 17.21 -6.66 -13.20
N PRO A 154 16.60 -5.82 -14.05
CA PRO A 154 15.58 -6.29 -14.98
C PRO A 154 16.24 -7.14 -16.06
N ARG A 155 16.05 -8.45 -16.00
CA ARG A 155 16.10 -9.32 -17.17
C ARG A 155 14.77 -10.07 -17.22
N LEU A 156 14.04 -9.94 -18.32
CA LEU A 156 12.76 -10.64 -18.55
C LEU A 156 12.89 -12.15 -18.31
N SER A 157 14.07 -12.73 -18.55
CA SER A 157 14.40 -14.12 -18.29
C SER A 157 14.34 -14.52 -16.80
N VAL A 158 14.55 -13.58 -15.87
CA VAL A 158 14.51 -13.85 -14.41
C VAL A 158 13.06 -13.93 -13.92
N ILE A 159 12.14 -13.16 -14.51
CA ILE A 159 10.71 -13.19 -14.15
C ILE A 159 10.08 -14.53 -14.56
N THR A 160 10.44 -15.05 -15.73
CA THR A 160 9.98 -16.37 -16.18
C THR A 160 10.59 -17.51 -15.38
N ASN A 161 11.86 -17.39 -14.96
CA ASN A 161 12.55 -18.44 -14.20
C ASN A 161 12.15 -18.49 -12.72
N ASN A 162 11.77 -17.34 -12.12
CA ASN A 162 11.43 -17.24 -10.70
C ASN A 162 9.92 -17.16 -10.44
N TYR A 163 9.07 -17.45 -11.44
CA TYR A 163 7.61 -17.44 -11.29
C TYR A 163 7.14 -18.35 -10.14
N GLY A 164 7.80 -19.50 -9.94
CA GLY A 164 7.54 -20.40 -8.81
C GLY A 164 7.83 -19.74 -7.46
N THR A 165 9.00 -19.13 -7.32
CA THR A 165 9.43 -18.45 -6.08
C THR A 165 8.58 -17.22 -5.76
N VAL A 166 8.20 -16.40 -6.75
CA VAL A 166 7.31 -15.25 -6.51
C VAL A 166 5.94 -15.72 -6.00
N LYS A 167 5.42 -16.85 -6.50
CA LYS A 167 4.16 -17.43 -6.03
C LYS A 167 4.25 -17.99 -4.60
N GLU A 168 5.42 -18.50 -4.19
CA GLU A 168 5.61 -19.08 -2.85
C GLU A 168 5.57 -18.03 -1.73
N TYR A 169 6.00 -16.79 -1.99
CA TYR A 169 6.02 -15.69 -1.00
C TYR A 169 4.90 -14.66 -1.18
N THR A 170 3.99 -14.85 -2.14
CA THR A 170 2.92 -13.88 -2.42
C THR A 170 1.60 -14.60 -2.62
N ASP A 171 0.60 -14.21 -1.82
CA ASP A 171 -0.77 -14.69 -2.02
C ASP A 171 -1.40 -13.87 -3.15
N SER A 172 -1.57 -14.50 -4.32
CA SER A 172 -2.07 -13.81 -5.51
C SER A 172 -2.77 -14.77 -6.49
N ASN A 173 -3.76 -14.24 -7.20
CA ASN A 173 -4.43 -14.93 -8.31
C ASN A 173 -3.96 -14.42 -9.70
N LEU A 174 -2.77 -13.80 -9.72
CA LEU A 174 -2.13 -13.28 -10.92
C LEU A 174 -1.49 -14.43 -11.70
N ASN A 175 -1.80 -14.54 -12.98
CA ASN A 175 -1.10 -15.48 -13.85
C ASN A 175 0.20 -14.82 -14.40
N LEU A 176 1.04 -15.61 -15.08
CA LEU A 176 2.29 -15.10 -15.67
C LEU A 176 2.06 -13.91 -16.61
N LYS A 177 0.97 -13.89 -17.39
CA LYS A 177 0.62 -12.76 -18.28
C LYS A 177 0.27 -11.51 -17.47
N ASP A 178 -0.43 -11.65 -16.35
CA ASP A 178 -0.77 -10.56 -15.45
C ASP A 178 0.50 -10.01 -14.78
N LEU A 179 1.40 -10.87 -14.32
CA LEU A 179 2.71 -10.48 -13.77
C LEU A 179 3.60 -9.81 -14.82
N LEU A 180 3.61 -10.27 -16.06
CA LEU A 180 4.34 -9.61 -17.14
C LEU A 180 3.73 -8.24 -17.49
N LYS A 181 2.41 -8.06 -17.36
CA LYS A 181 1.75 -6.76 -17.50
C LYS A 181 2.04 -5.82 -16.35
N LEU A 182 2.04 -6.32 -15.11
CA LEU A 182 2.51 -5.55 -13.94
C LEU A 182 4.00 -5.23 -14.08
N GLY A 183 4.77 -6.18 -14.60
CA GLY A 183 6.18 -6.04 -14.90
C GLY A 183 6.47 -5.01 -15.97
N SER A 184 5.73 -5.00 -17.06
CA SER A 184 5.91 -4.00 -18.13
C SER A 184 5.26 -2.65 -17.81
N GLY A 185 4.20 -2.63 -17.01
CA GLY A 185 3.49 -1.41 -16.60
C GLY A 185 4.15 -0.70 -15.43
N TYR A 186 4.25 -1.36 -14.28
CA TYR A 186 4.82 -0.84 -13.04
C TYR A 186 6.32 -1.16 -12.90
N LEU A 187 6.80 -2.34 -13.36
CA LEU A 187 8.23 -2.66 -13.28
C LEU A 187 9.09 -1.94 -14.35
N ALA A 188 8.62 -1.81 -15.59
CA ALA A 188 9.42 -1.33 -16.72
C ALA A 188 9.27 0.16 -17.06
N LYS A 189 8.18 0.84 -16.67
CA LYS A 189 7.98 2.28 -16.98
C LYS A 189 8.67 3.26 -16.02
N GLY A 190 9.49 2.80 -15.08
CA GLY A 190 10.30 3.71 -14.23
C GLY A 190 9.48 4.85 -13.60
N ASN A 191 10.01 6.08 -13.66
CA ASN A 191 9.45 7.33 -13.11
C ASN A 191 8.25 7.91 -13.91
N ALA A 192 7.53 7.14 -14.72
CA ALA A 192 6.37 7.67 -15.45
C ALA A 192 5.32 8.24 -14.47
N ARG A 193 4.90 9.51 -14.66
CA ARG A 193 3.94 10.19 -13.79
C ARG A 193 2.65 9.38 -13.69
N MET A 194 2.40 8.83 -12.52
CA MET A 194 1.18 8.10 -12.15
C MET A 194 0.26 9.05 -11.41
N ASN A 195 -1.01 9.09 -11.77
CA ASN A 195 -2.01 9.87 -11.05
C ASN A 195 -2.35 9.11 -9.76
N LYS A 196 -1.83 9.61 -8.65
CA LYS A 196 -1.99 9.03 -7.32
C LYS A 196 -3.10 9.78 -6.60
N VAL A 197 -4.00 9.03 -5.98
CA VAL A 197 -5.17 9.58 -5.30
C VAL A 197 -5.34 8.84 -3.99
N ASP A 198 -5.32 9.59 -2.90
CA ASP A 198 -5.61 9.07 -1.57
C ASP A 198 -7.13 9.07 -1.34
N VAL A 199 -7.62 8.00 -0.73
CA VAL A 199 -9.01 7.81 -0.34
C VAL A 199 -9.01 7.47 1.16
N PRO A 200 -9.59 8.33 2.02
CA PRO A 200 -10.24 9.59 1.65
C PRO A 200 -9.26 10.66 1.16
N THR A 201 -9.73 11.55 0.29
CA THR A 201 -8.95 12.68 -0.23
C THR A 201 -8.71 13.71 0.87
N ALA A 202 -7.56 14.37 0.88
CA ALA A 202 -7.25 15.42 1.85
C ALA A 202 -8.38 16.49 1.90
N GLY A 203 -8.83 16.85 3.11
CA GLY A 203 -9.92 17.81 3.32
C GLY A 203 -11.33 17.25 3.10
N SER A 204 -11.47 15.94 2.86
CA SER A 204 -12.76 15.25 2.71
C SER A 204 -13.12 14.38 3.92
N PHE A 205 -12.38 14.43 5.02
CA PHE A 205 -12.66 13.62 6.22
C PHE A 205 -12.43 14.42 7.50
N THR A 206 -13.05 13.97 8.59
CA THR A 206 -12.77 14.43 9.97
C THR A 206 -12.00 13.38 10.73
N LEU A 207 -11.28 13.83 11.76
CA LEU A 207 -10.50 12.99 12.65
C LEU A 207 -11.12 13.06 14.05
N SER A 208 -11.17 11.91 14.73
CA SER A 208 -11.60 11.82 16.12
C SER A 208 -10.40 11.74 17.08
N GLY A 209 -10.60 12.29 18.28
CA GLY A 209 -9.66 12.20 19.40
C GLY A 209 -8.45 13.13 19.33
N ASP A 210 -7.61 13.03 20.37
CA ASP A 210 -6.26 13.59 20.38
C ASP A 210 -5.29 12.59 19.72
N PHE A 211 -4.14 13.07 19.22
CA PHE A 211 -3.15 12.20 18.61
C PHE A 211 -2.78 11.03 19.55
N PRO A 212 -2.93 9.76 19.11
CA PRO A 212 -3.14 9.30 17.73
C PRO A 212 -4.57 9.42 17.21
N TYR A 213 -4.72 10.05 16.04
CA TYR A 213 -6.02 10.24 15.40
C TYR A 213 -6.58 8.94 14.81
N GLN A 214 -7.91 8.90 14.73
CA GLN A 214 -8.65 7.93 13.92
C GLN A 214 -9.55 8.66 12.93
N LEU A 215 -9.86 8.01 11.82
CA LEU A 215 -10.79 8.51 10.84
C LEU A 215 -12.22 8.41 11.40
N GLU A 216 -12.95 9.52 11.38
CA GLU A 216 -14.29 9.59 11.99
C GLU A 216 -15.39 9.66 10.93
N THR A 217 -15.42 10.72 10.12
CA THR A 217 -16.40 10.89 9.04
C THR A 217 -15.72 11.19 7.72
N ILE A 218 -16.34 10.76 6.61
CA ILE A 218 -15.86 11.05 5.24
C ILE A 218 -16.99 11.71 4.45
N ASP A 219 -16.71 12.90 3.92
CA ASP A 219 -17.52 13.57 2.91
C ASP A 219 -17.24 12.96 1.52
N TRP A 220 -17.99 11.91 1.20
CA TRP A 220 -17.91 11.22 -0.09
C TRP A 220 -18.25 12.09 -1.31
N LYS A 221 -18.85 13.28 -1.14
CA LYS A 221 -19.08 14.21 -2.27
C LYS A 221 -17.79 14.91 -2.70
N LYS A 222 -16.85 15.11 -1.77
CA LYS A 222 -15.53 15.71 -2.04
C LYS A 222 -14.48 14.69 -2.49
N ASN A 223 -14.78 13.39 -2.38
CA ASN A 223 -13.88 12.33 -2.80
C ASN A 223 -13.99 12.06 -4.31
N THR A 224 -12.85 11.77 -4.92
CA THR A 224 -12.76 11.25 -6.30
C THR A 224 -13.42 9.89 -6.44
N LEU A 225 -13.31 9.04 -5.41
CA LEU A 225 -13.96 7.75 -5.30
C LEU A 225 -15.18 7.84 -4.37
N LYS A 226 -16.33 7.34 -4.80
CA LYS A 226 -17.56 7.37 -4.01
C LYS A 226 -17.81 6.01 -3.36
N LEU A 227 -18.22 6.04 -2.09
CA LEU A 227 -18.86 4.89 -1.45
C LEU A 227 -20.29 4.75 -1.97
N ARG A 228 -20.67 3.56 -2.44
CA ARG A 228 -22.08 3.30 -2.74
C ARG A 228 -22.83 2.95 -1.46
N SER A 229 -23.79 3.81 -1.12
CA SER A 229 -24.65 3.72 0.05
C SER A 229 -25.53 2.47 0.12
N LYS A 230 -25.71 1.70 -0.97
CA LYS A 230 -26.55 0.49 -0.96
C LYS A 230 -25.92 -0.72 -0.26
N LEU A 231 -24.69 -0.57 0.23
CA LEU A 231 -24.02 -1.51 1.13
C LEU A 231 -23.76 -0.90 2.52
N VAL A 232 -24.31 0.28 2.80
CA VAL A 232 -24.31 0.94 4.12
C VAL A 232 -25.54 0.50 4.90
#